data_AF-A0A9W8L8W2-F1
#
_entry.id   AF-A0A9W8L8W2-F1
#
_cell.length_a   1.000
_cell.length_b   1.000
_cell.length_c   1.000
_cell.angle_alpha   90.00
_cell.angle_beta   90.00
_cell.angle_gamma   90.00
#
_symmetry.space_group_name_H-M   'P 1'
#
loop_
_entity.id
_entity.type
_entity.pdbx_description
1 polymer ?
#
loop_
_entity_poly.entity_id
_entity_poly.type
_entity_poly.pdbx_seq_one_letter_code
_entity_poly.pdbx_strand_id
1 'polypeptide(L)'
;MISLGASYVFSPSMLATWAACCMAFGVSVGLFGVDQGWINFVGGNKTSTDKQLAQKSEDEEQEGAMSSEEEYAAITARLMSTDVAKECLENANEWKRLPYFWNANDKSFESAFIPSTLHAPDKMSVEPVVFLNRNRQEFVFIMHIGKRLCGHDGIVHGGVQATLFDEVTARPAFWNLPRNIALTASLKINYRRPVVADQILVLKSQLAKIEGRKATVTAQLEDLKGNLLSDAEALYVSPGNEKLFPDCSSKIKAFESTYPGTF
;
A
#
# COMPACT_ATOMS: atom_id res chain seq x y z
N MET A 1 30.06 30.48 66.43
CA MET A 1 30.73 31.49 65.58
C MET A 1 30.06 31.48 64.21
N ILE A 2 29.34 32.57 63.89
CA ILE A 2 29.24 33.30 62.59
C ILE A 2 29.32 32.42 61.32
N SER A 3 28.23 32.10 60.62
CA SER A 3 27.46 32.90 59.63
C SER A 3 28.19 33.24 58.31
N LEU A 4 27.43 33.10 57.22
CA LEU A 4 27.55 33.55 55.81
C LEU A 4 27.61 32.35 54.84
N GLY A 5 26.67 32.11 53.92
CA GLY A 5 25.64 32.95 53.33
C GLY A 5 26.01 33.32 51.89
N ALA A 6 25.47 32.61 50.90
CA ALA A 6 25.34 33.08 49.52
C ALA A 6 24.21 32.32 48.81
N SER A 7 23.09 33.03 48.68
CA SER A 7 21.88 32.68 47.96
C SER A 7 22.08 32.84 46.46
N TYR A 8 21.51 31.95 45.64
CA TYR A 8 21.08 32.30 44.28
C TYR A 8 19.58 32.11 44.15
N VAL A 9 18.95 33.22 43.78
CA VAL A 9 17.52 33.47 43.67
C VAL A 9 17.02 32.93 42.32
N PHE A 10 15.91 32.19 42.35
CA PHE A 10 15.16 31.76 41.19
C PHE A 10 14.55 32.96 40.45
N SER A 11 14.72 33.02 39.13
CA SER A 11 13.97 33.91 38.25
C SER A 11 12.67 33.23 37.78
N PRO A 12 11.49 33.84 37.98
CA PRO A 12 10.20 33.25 37.62
C PRO A 12 9.77 33.61 36.20
N SER A 13 10.31 32.93 35.17
CA SER A 13 9.78 33.07 33.80
C SER A 13 9.92 31.86 32.87
N MET A 14 10.16 30.65 33.38
CA MET A 14 10.30 29.44 32.54
C MET A 14 9.48 28.23 33.00
N LEU A 15 8.46 28.42 33.86
CA LEU A 15 7.65 27.33 34.42
C LEU A 15 6.13 27.54 34.32
N ALA A 16 5.67 28.44 33.44
CA ALA A 16 4.25 28.75 33.33
C ALA A 16 3.80 29.05 31.88
N THR A 17 4.00 28.11 30.93
CA THR A 17 3.12 27.94 29.76
C THR A 17 3.52 26.71 28.95
N TRP A 18 2.90 25.56 29.26
CA TRP A 18 2.47 24.49 28.32
C TRP A 18 2.03 23.20 29.02
N ALA A 19 2.02 23.18 30.36
CA ALA A 19 1.23 22.21 31.14
C ALA A 19 -0.31 22.43 31.03
N ALA A 20 -0.78 23.26 30.10
CA ALA A 20 -2.19 23.59 29.90
C ALA A 20 -2.79 23.07 28.57
N CYS A 21 -2.05 22.34 27.73
CA CYS A 21 -2.61 21.73 26.51
C CYS A 21 -2.93 20.22 26.65
N CYS A 22 -2.37 19.55 27.67
CA CYS A 22 -2.45 18.09 27.78
C CYS A 22 -3.59 17.55 28.68
N MET A 23 -4.47 18.41 29.23
CA MET A 23 -5.56 17.98 30.12
C MET A 23 -6.95 18.50 29.71
N ALA A 24 -7.27 18.54 28.41
CA ALA A 24 -8.62 18.89 27.96
C ALA A 24 -9.32 17.89 27.03
N PHE A 25 -8.64 16.94 26.36
CA PHE A 25 -9.34 15.83 25.68
C PHE A 25 -8.49 14.55 25.74
N GLY A 26 -8.89 13.63 26.62
CA GLY A 26 -8.23 12.35 26.79
C GLY A 26 -8.42 11.43 25.59
N VAL A 27 -7.32 11.13 24.90
CA VAL A 27 -7.04 9.81 24.31
C VAL A 27 -5.54 9.61 24.44
N SER A 28 -5.14 8.65 25.27
CA SER A 28 -3.76 8.16 25.30
C SER A 28 -3.49 7.42 23.99
N VAL A 29 -2.84 8.09 23.04
CA VAL A 29 -2.17 7.43 21.92
C VAL A 29 -0.69 7.40 22.25
N GLY A 30 -0.19 6.19 22.49
CA GLY A 30 1.24 5.92 22.62
C GLY A 30 1.95 6.34 21.32
N LEU A 31 2.47 7.55 21.32
CA LEU A 31 3.43 8.02 20.32
C LEU A 31 4.83 7.80 20.90
N PHE A 32 5.36 6.59 20.73
CA PHE A 32 6.80 6.33 20.92
C PHE A 32 7.26 5.28 19.91
N GLY A 33 8.12 5.73 18.99
CA GLY A 33 9.21 4.90 18.47
C GLY A 33 9.03 4.24 17.10
N VAL A 34 8.92 5.04 16.03
CA VAL A 34 9.38 4.65 14.68
C VAL A 34 9.78 5.89 13.91
N ASP A 35 10.90 6.50 14.28
CA ASP A 35 11.68 7.36 13.38
C ASP A 35 13.14 7.44 13.87
N GLN A 36 14.00 6.56 13.36
CA GLN A 36 15.44 6.58 13.63
C GLN A 36 16.13 7.52 12.63
N GLY A 37 15.83 8.83 12.71
CA GLY A 37 16.32 9.81 11.73
C GLY A 37 16.94 11.10 12.30
N TRP A 38 16.91 11.34 13.62
CA TRP A 38 17.09 12.69 14.16
C TRP A 38 18.42 13.01 14.85
N ILE A 39 19.48 12.20 14.71
CA ILE A 39 20.83 12.60 15.15
C ILE A 39 21.88 12.20 14.12
N ASN A 40 22.39 13.19 13.37
CA ASN A 40 23.77 13.20 12.91
C ASN A 40 24.30 14.64 12.84
N PHE A 41 25.50 14.83 13.39
CA PHE A 41 26.21 16.09 13.58
C PHE A 41 26.74 16.71 12.27
N VAL A 42 26.90 18.02 12.33
CA VAL A 42 27.27 19.02 11.31
C VAL A 42 28.60 18.78 10.57
N GLY A 43 28.66 19.17 9.29
CA GLY A 43 29.82 19.91 8.74
C GLY A 43 30.29 19.54 7.33
N GLY A 44 30.20 20.47 6.37
CA GLY A 44 30.99 20.42 5.13
C GLY A 44 30.41 21.22 3.96
N ASN A 45 31.03 22.35 3.62
CA ASN A 45 30.73 23.19 2.45
C ASN A 45 30.83 22.40 1.14
N LYS A 46 29.83 22.53 0.25
CA LYS A 46 29.88 22.05 -1.14
C LYS A 46 29.86 23.23 -2.10
N THR A 47 30.92 23.40 -2.88
CA THR A 47 30.87 24.12 -4.16
C THR A 47 31.99 23.61 -5.07
N SER A 48 31.66 22.59 -5.89
CA SER A 48 32.32 22.11 -7.13
C SER A 48 31.86 20.68 -7.46
N THR A 49 31.42 19.93 -6.44
CA THR A 49 31.00 18.52 -6.52
C THR A 49 29.71 18.31 -7.32
N ASP A 50 28.88 19.34 -7.47
CA ASP A 50 27.50 19.19 -7.98
C ASP A 50 27.44 18.92 -9.49
N LYS A 51 28.42 19.41 -10.28
CA LYS A 51 28.46 19.15 -11.73
C LYS A 51 29.00 17.76 -12.07
N GLN A 52 29.97 17.27 -11.31
CA GLN A 52 30.48 15.90 -11.47
C GLN A 52 29.50 14.85 -10.93
N LEU A 53 28.73 15.18 -9.90
CA LEU A 53 27.62 14.34 -9.41
C LEU A 53 26.46 14.28 -10.40
N ALA A 54 26.11 15.39 -11.06
CA ALA A 54 25.05 15.43 -12.07
C ALA A 54 25.39 14.62 -13.33
N GLN A 55 26.65 14.71 -13.79
CA GLN A 55 27.07 13.99 -14.99
C GLN A 55 27.28 12.48 -14.71
N LYS A 56 27.76 12.13 -13.51
CA LYS A 56 27.80 10.74 -13.04
C LYS A 56 26.39 10.16 -12.83
N SER A 57 25.42 10.96 -12.38
CA SER A 57 24.04 10.49 -12.24
C SER A 57 23.35 10.27 -13.58
N GLU A 58 23.65 11.07 -14.61
CA GLU A 58 23.05 10.91 -15.95
C GLU A 58 23.58 9.66 -16.68
N ASP A 59 24.89 9.37 -16.55
CA ASP A 59 25.50 8.17 -17.13
C ASP A 59 25.10 6.89 -16.35
N GLU A 60 25.02 6.95 -15.00
CA GLU A 60 24.47 5.86 -14.17
C GLU A 60 22.95 5.66 -14.36
N GLU A 61 22.18 6.72 -14.65
CA GLU A 61 20.75 6.62 -14.97
C GLU A 61 20.50 5.93 -16.32
N GLN A 62 21.34 6.15 -17.34
CA GLN A 62 21.16 5.50 -18.64
C GLN A 62 21.60 4.03 -18.64
N GLU A 63 22.71 3.69 -17.98
CA GLU A 63 23.17 2.30 -17.84
C GLU A 63 22.31 1.52 -16.81
N GLY A 64 21.79 2.23 -15.79
CA GLY A 64 20.80 1.74 -14.82
C GLY A 64 19.38 1.56 -15.38
N ALA A 65 18.94 2.39 -16.33
CA ALA A 65 17.64 2.28 -16.98
C ALA A 65 17.54 1.00 -17.84
N MET A 66 18.60 0.65 -18.56
CA MET A 66 18.60 -0.55 -19.41
C MET A 66 18.67 -1.85 -18.59
N SER A 67 19.37 -1.84 -17.46
CA SER A 67 19.43 -2.98 -16.53
C SER A 67 18.15 -3.13 -15.69
N SER A 68 17.47 -2.03 -15.36
CA SER A 68 16.19 -2.08 -14.62
C SER A 68 15.01 -2.59 -15.45
N GLU A 69 14.95 -2.33 -16.75
CA GLU A 69 13.90 -2.90 -17.63
C GLU A 69 14.01 -4.44 -17.73
N GLU A 70 15.22 -4.97 -17.87
CA GLU A 70 15.46 -6.42 -17.85
C GLU A 70 15.09 -7.04 -16.50
N GLU A 71 15.40 -6.36 -15.40
CA GLU A 71 15.02 -6.78 -14.05
C GLU A 71 13.49 -6.82 -13.88
N TYR A 72 12.78 -5.78 -14.33
CA TYR A 72 11.32 -5.72 -14.24
C TYR A 72 10.65 -6.78 -15.11
N ALA A 73 11.18 -7.04 -16.31
CA ALA A 73 10.74 -8.14 -17.15
C ALA A 73 10.96 -9.50 -16.46
N ALA A 74 12.11 -9.69 -15.80
CA ALA A 74 12.42 -10.89 -15.05
C ALA A 74 11.49 -11.09 -13.84
N ILE A 75 11.20 -10.03 -13.07
CA ILE A 75 10.23 -10.09 -11.96
C ILE A 75 8.84 -10.43 -12.49
N THR A 76 8.40 -9.78 -13.57
CA THR A 76 7.09 -10.06 -14.20
C THR A 76 6.98 -11.53 -14.64
N ALA A 77 8.03 -12.06 -15.27
CA ALA A 77 8.09 -13.47 -15.64
C ALA A 77 8.02 -14.39 -14.42
N ARG A 78 8.70 -14.03 -13.31
CA ARG A 78 8.64 -14.77 -12.05
C ARG A 78 7.23 -14.79 -11.46
N LEU A 79 6.52 -13.65 -11.43
CA LEU A 79 5.13 -13.58 -10.95
C LEU A 79 4.22 -14.56 -11.72
N MET A 80 4.32 -14.57 -13.05
CA MET A 80 3.56 -15.47 -13.93
C MET A 80 3.96 -16.94 -13.80
N SER A 81 5.20 -17.22 -13.39
CA SER A 81 5.72 -18.59 -13.22
C SER A 81 5.36 -19.24 -11.89
N THR A 82 4.75 -18.50 -10.95
CA THR A 82 4.33 -19.03 -9.65
C THR A 82 3.27 -20.12 -9.81
N ASP A 83 3.25 -21.08 -8.88
CA ASP A 83 2.29 -22.18 -8.93
C ASP A 83 0.84 -21.67 -8.82
N VAL A 84 0.60 -20.65 -7.99
CA VAL A 84 -0.71 -19.98 -7.88
C VAL A 84 -1.15 -19.35 -9.21
N ALA A 85 -0.24 -18.68 -9.93
CA ALA A 85 -0.56 -18.12 -11.24
C ALA A 85 -0.89 -19.21 -12.26
N LYS A 86 -0.09 -20.29 -12.29
CA LYS A 86 -0.34 -21.44 -13.19
C LYS A 86 -1.68 -22.10 -12.90
N GLU A 87 -1.98 -22.36 -11.63
CA GLU A 87 -3.25 -22.94 -11.20
C GLU A 87 -4.44 -22.08 -11.64
N CYS A 88 -4.37 -20.76 -11.45
CA CYS A 88 -5.42 -19.86 -11.92
C CYS A 88 -5.55 -19.87 -13.46
N LEU A 89 -4.44 -19.98 -14.19
CA LEU A 89 -4.45 -20.02 -15.66
C LEU A 89 -4.97 -21.35 -16.21
N GLU A 90 -4.64 -22.48 -15.56
CA GLU A 90 -5.13 -23.81 -15.91
C GLU A 90 -6.63 -23.95 -15.62
N ASN A 91 -7.09 -23.38 -14.50
CA ASN A 91 -8.50 -23.34 -14.11
C ASN A 91 -9.25 -22.14 -14.71
N ALA A 92 -9.12 -21.94 -16.02
CA ALA A 92 -9.73 -20.81 -16.75
C ALA A 92 -11.27 -20.76 -16.69
N ASN A 93 -11.93 -21.85 -16.29
CA ASN A 93 -13.38 -21.90 -16.05
C ASN A 93 -13.78 -21.21 -14.73
N GLU A 94 -12.85 -21.06 -13.81
CA GLU A 94 -13.06 -20.46 -12.50
C GLU A 94 -12.38 -19.09 -12.39
N TRP A 95 -11.15 -18.98 -12.92
CA TRP A 95 -10.33 -17.78 -12.78
C TRP A 95 -10.13 -17.07 -14.11
N LYS A 96 -10.20 -15.74 -14.07
CA LYS A 96 -9.90 -14.88 -15.20
C LYS A 96 -8.80 -13.89 -14.83
N ARG A 97 -7.74 -13.85 -15.64
CA ARG A 97 -6.72 -12.81 -15.51
C ARG A 97 -7.28 -11.46 -15.95
N LEU A 98 -7.09 -10.45 -15.12
CA LEU A 98 -7.46 -9.07 -15.39
C LEU A 98 -6.20 -8.18 -15.40
N PRO A 99 -6.21 -7.05 -16.11
CA PRO A 99 -5.21 -6.02 -15.85
C PRO A 99 -5.39 -5.50 -14.41
N TYR A 100 -4.29 -5.12 -13.76
CA TYR A 100 -4.37 -4.54 -12.41
C TYR A 100 -5.15 -3.21 -12.42
N PHE A 101 -4.97 -2.44 -13.51
CA PHE A 101 -5.70 -1.21 -13.77
C PHE A 101 -6.45 -1.29 -15.09
N TRP A 102 -7.75 -1.01 -15.06
CA TRP A 102 -8.60 -1.07 -16.25
C TRP A 102 -8.71 0.25 -17.01
N ASN A 103 -8.20 1.36 -16.47
CA ASN A 103 -8.31 2.69 -17.08
C ASN A 103 -6.96 3.45 -17.08
N ALA A 104 -5.90 2.84 -17.61
CA ALA A 104 -4.57 3.44 -17.67
C ALA A 104 -4.49 4.78 -18.43
N ASN A 105 -5.46 5.07 -19.31
CA ASN A 105 -5.55 6.33 -20.07
C ASN A 105 -6.31 7.45 -19.33
N ASP A 106 -6.75 7.21 -18.10
CA ASP A 106 -7.43 8.23 -17.30
C ASP A 106 -6.38 9.12 -16.62
N LYS A 107 -6.51 10.45 -16.76
CA LYS A 107 -5.62 11.40 -16.07
C LYS A 107 -5.60 11.22 -14.55
N SER A 108 -6.64 10.60 -14.00
CA SER A 108 -6.68 10.22 -12.58
C SER A 108 -5.64 9.16 -12.19
N PHE A 109 -5.05 8.44 -13.16
CA PHE A 109 -3.99 7.46 -12.92
C PHE A 109 -2.70 8.13 -12.42
N GLU A 110 -2.32 9.27 -13.01
CA GLU A 110 -1.11 10.02 -12.63
C GLU A 110 -1.16 10.51 -11.17
N SER A 111 -2.36 10.79 -10.67
CA SER A 111 -2.60 11.27 -9.30
C SER A 111 -3.01 10.17 -8.32
N ALA A 112 -3.13 8.90 -8.76
CA ALA A 112 -3.60 7.81 -7.92
C ALA A 112 -2.46 7.20 -7.09
N PHE A 113 -2.71 7.03 -5.79
CA PHE A 113 -1.67 6.73 -4.81
C PHE A 113 -0.83 5.47 -5.13
N ILE A 114 -1.48 4.33 -5.37
CA ILE A 114 -0.77 3.08 -5.65
C ILE A 114 -0.14 3.06 -7.05
N PRO A 115 -0.91 3.23 -8.15
CA PRO A 115 -0.38 3.19 -9.52
C PRO A 115 0.67 4.24 -9.83
N SER A 116 0.70 5.37 -9.13
CA SER A 116 1.70 6.42 -9.36
C SER A 116 2.72 6.51 -8.24
N THR A 117 2.30 6.86 -7.02
CA THR A 117 3.24 7.20 -5.93
C THR A 117 4.06 5.99 -5.46
N LEU A 118 3.44 4.81 -5.45
CA LEU A 118 4.10 3.56 -5.06
C LEU A 118 4.74 2.80 -6.23
N HIS A 119 4.44 3.17 -7.48
CA HIS A 119 5.02 2.57 -8.68
C HIS A 119 6.32 3.28 -9.08
N ALA A 120 7.43 2.80 -8.54
CA ALA A 120 8.76 3.34 -8.82
C ALA A 120 9.84 2.26 -8.63
N PRO A 121 11.09 2.50 -9.09
CA PRO A 121 12.22 1.61 -8.82
C PRO A 121 12.37 1.30 -7.33
N ASP A 122 12.68 0.03 -7.02
CA ASP A 122 12.77 -0.51 -5.65
C ASP A 122 11.49 -0.33 -4.78
N LYS A 123 10.34 0.04 -5.34
CA LYS A 123 9.02 0.05 -4.68
C LYS A 123 8.13 -1.06 -5.26
N MET A 124 6.92 -0.76 -5.72
CA MET A 124 6.14 -1.65 -6.57
C MET A 124 6.56 -1.43 -8.02
N SER A 125 7.71 -1.97 -8.42
CA SER A 125 8.32 -1.71 -9.72
C SER A 125 7.65 -2.42 -10.90
N VAL A 126 6.81 -3.41 -10.64
CA VAL A 126 6.06 -4.16 -11.65
C VAL A 126 4.58 -4.22 -11.29
N GLU A 127 3.73 -4.32 -12.29
CA GLU A 127 2.31 -4.53 -12.08
C GLU A 127 2.03 -5.90 -11.44
N PRO A 128 1.20 -5.95 -10.39
CA PRO A 128 0.66 -7.19 -9.87
C PRO A 128 -0.06 -8.01 -10.94
N VAL A 129 0.10 -9.33 -10.89
CA VAL A 129 -0.74 -10.26 -11.64
C VAL A 129 -2.05 -10.46 -10.88
N VAL A 130 -3.17 -10.22 -11.54
CA VAL A 130 -4.50 -10.24 -10.91
C VAL A 130 -5.39 -11.27 -11.55
N PHE A 131 -6.04 -12.08 -10.72
CA PHE A 131 -7.09 -13.00 -11.12
C PHE A 131 -8.38 -12.66 -10.38
N LEU A 132 -9.49 -12.71 -11.10
CA LEU A 132 -10.85 -12.60 -10.60
C LEU A 132 -11.53 -13.95 -10.76
N ASN A 133 -12.21 -14.42 -9.72
CA ASN A 133 -13.02 -15.62 -9.86
C ASN A 133 -14.35 -15.34 -10.57
N ARG A 134 -14.96 -16.39 -11.12
CA ARG A 134 -16.15 -16.30 -11.98
C ARG A 134 -17.36 -15.68 -11.30
N ASN A 135 -17.55 -15.92 -10.00
CA ASN A 135 -18.67 -15.36 -9.25
C ASN A 135 -18.42 -13.91 -8.77
N ARG A 136 -17.24 -13.35 -9.07
CA ARG A 136 -16.81 -11.97 -8.74
C ARG A 136 -16.65 -11.68 -7.26
N GLN A 137 -16.50 -12.72 -6.44
CA GLN A 137 -16.41 -12.59 -4.98
C GLN A 137 -14.97 -12.73 -4.50
N GLU A 138 -14.06 -13.25 -5.32
CA GLU A 138 -12.69 -13.53 -4.94
C GLU A 138 -11.70 -12.95 -5.93
N PHE A 139 -10.58 -12.49 -5.38
CA PHE A 139 -9.43 -12.05 -6.15
C PHE A 139 -8.14 -12.67 -5.61
N VAL A 140 -7.22 -12.93 -6.53
CA VAL A 140 -5.84 -13.28 -6.22
C VAL A 140 -4.93 -12.24 -6.85
N PHE A 141 -4.08 -11.63 -6.03
CA PHE A 141 -3.04 -10.70 -6.46
C PHE A 141 -1.68 -11.32 -6.16
N ILE A 142 -0.81 -11.33 -7.16
CA ILE A 142 0.56 -11.82 -7.03
C ILE A 142 1.48 -10.64 -7.34
N MET A 143 2.28 -10.22 -6.36
CA MET A 143 3.01 -8.97 -6.43
C MET A 143 4.41 -9.06 -5.85
N HIS A 144 5.27 -8.14 -6.26
CA HIS A 144 6.60 -7.91 -5.71
C HIS A 144 6.63 -6.57 -4.99
N ILE A 145 7.23 -6.52 -3.80
CA ILE A 145 7.39 -5.30 -3.02
C ILE A 145 8.88 -5.08 -2.75
N GLY A 146 9.41 -3.99 -3.30
CA GLY A 146 10.81 -3.62 -3.14
C GLY A 146 11.16 -2.97 -1.79
N LYS A 147 12.46 -2.93 -1.51
CA LYS A 147 13.05 -2.41 -0.25
C LYS A 147 12.73 -0.94 0.09
N ARG A 148 12.36 -0.08 -0.86
CA ARG A 148 12.04 1.34 -0.58
C ARG A 148 10.67 1.55 0.04
N LEU A 149 9.94 0.47 0.30
CA LEU A 149 8.68 0.45 1.03
C LEU A 149 8.84 -0.19 2.43
N CYS A 150 10.07 -0.34 2.90
CA CYS A 150 10.39 -0.85 4.23
C CYS A 150 10.18 0.19 5.33
N GLY A 151 9.75 -0.29 6.50
CA GLY A 151 9.69 0.51 7.74
C GLY A 151 10.88 0.25 8.66
N HIS A 152 11.33 -1.00 8.69
CA HIS A 152 12.56 -1.44 9.32
C HIS A 152 13.44 -2.07 8.25
N ASP A 153 14.75 -2.16 8.46
CA ASP A 153 15.68 -2.70 7.47
C ASP A 153 15.23 -4.10 6.98
N GLY A 154 15.02 -4.22 5.67
CA GLY A 154 14.51 -5.43 5.02
C GLY A 154 13.05 -5.84 5.30
N ILE A 155 12.28 -5.09 6.10
CA ILE A 155 10.87 -5.41 6.44
C ILE A 155 9.91 -4.36 5.90
N VAL A 156 8.98 -4.80 5.05
CA VAL A 156 7.92 -3.97 4.44
C VAL A 156 7.08 -3.29 5.52
N HIS A 157 6.92 -1.97 5.40
CA HIS A 157 6.20 -1.15 6.37
C HIS A 157 4.75 -1.63 6.53
N GLY A 158 4.26 -1.73 7.77
CA GLY A 158 2.89 -2.19 8.03
C GLY A 158 1.83 -1.34 7.33
N GLY A 159 2.04 -0.03 7.22
CA GLY A 159 1.19 0.88 6.44
C GLY A 159 1.11 0.54 4.95
N VAL A 160 2.17 -0.01 4.34
CA VAL A 160 2.14 -0.45 2.94
C VAL A 160 1.25 -1.70 2.80
N GLN A 161 1.38 -2.65 3.73
CA GLN A 161 0.46 -3.79 3.79
C GLN A 161 -0.99 -3.32 3.98
N ALA A 162 -1.23 -2.33 4.83
CA ALA A 162 -2.57 -1.77 5.04
C ALA A 162 -3.15 -1.13 3.78
N THR A 163 -2.33 -0.36 3.03
CA THR A 163 -2.72 0.18 1.73
C THR A 163 -3.08 -0.93 0.74
N LEU A 164 -2.30 -2.02 0.71
CA LEU A 164 -2.57 -3.15 -0.19
C LEU A 164 -3.85 -3.91 0.21
N PHE A 165 -4.09 -4.12 1.50
CA PHE A 165 -5.33 -4.72 1.97
C PHE A 165 -6.54 -3.86 1.61
N ASP A 166 -6.48 -2.53 1.80
CA ASP A 166 -7.56 -1.63 1.42
C ASP A 166 -7.87 -1.72 -0.09
N GLU A 167 -6.84 -1.71 -0.93
CA GLU A 167 -6.99 -1.83 -2.38
C GLU A 167 -7.61 -3.18 -2.80
N VAL A 168 -7.08 -4.29 -2.28
CA VAL A 168 -7.46 -5.64 -2.73
C VAL A 168 -8.78 -6.11 -2.14
N THR A 169 -9.13 -5.68 -0.93
CA THR A 169 -10.46 -5.98 -0.35
C THR A 169 -11.56 -5.09 -0.92
N ALA A 170 -11.25 -3.90 -1.43
CA ALA A 170 -12.22 -3.06 -2.14
C ALA A 170 -12.72 -3.71 -3.44
N ARG A 171 -11.90 -4.54 -4.09
CA ARG A 171 -12.20 -5.14 -5.40
C ARG A 171 -13.48 -5.99 -5.35
N PRO A 172 -13.63 -7.05 -4.53
CA PRO A 172 -14.91 -7.74 -4.39
C PRO A 172 -16.09 -6.82 -4.06
N ALA A 173 -15.89 -5.81 -3.21
CA ALA A 173 -16.95 -4.88 -2.83
C ALA A 173 -17.45 -4.04 -4.02
N PHE A 174 -16.56 -3.54 -4.89
CA PHE A 174 -16.95 -2.80 -6.09
C PHE A 174 -17.83 -3.64 -7.03
N TRP A 175 -17.55 -4.93 -7.18
CA TRP A 175 -18.33 -5.79 -8.07
C TRP A 175 -19.71 -6.16 -7.53
N ASN A 176 -19.88 -6.17 -6.21
CA ASN A 176 -21.06 -6.73 -5.57
C ASN A 176 -21.96 -5.70 -4.86
N LEU A 177 -21.48 -4.47 -4.64
CA LEU A 177 -22.29 -3.41 -4.04
C LEU A 177 -23.10 -2.62 -5.08
N PRO A 178 -24.23 -2.01 -4.68
CA PRO A 178 -25.06 -1.20 -5.57
C PRO A 178 -24.25 -0.09 -6.26
N ARG A 179 -24.58 0.17 -7.54
CA ARG A 179 -23.94 1.20 -8.38
C ARG A 179 -22.44 1.00 -8.59
N ASN A 180 -21.91 -0.15 -8.15
CA ASN A 180 -20.49 -0.51 -8.20
C ASN A 180 -19.57 0.52 -7.53
N ILE A 181 -20.02 1.08 -6.41
CA ILE A 181 -19.26 2.03 -5.59
C ILE A 181 -19.13 1.45 -4.18
N ALA A 182 -17.91 1.45 -3.68
CA ALA A 182 -17.57 1.00 -2.35
C ALA A 182 -16.63 2.02 -1.70
N LEU A 183 -16.94 2.44 -0.48
CA LEU A 183 -16.04 3.24 0.35
C LEU A 183 -15.69 2.45 1.60
N THR A 184 -14.42 2.48 2.00
CA THR A 184 -13.94 1.80 3.20
C THR A 184 -14.55 2.45 4.44
N ALA A 185 -15.31 1.69 5.21
CA ALA A 185 -15.85 2.11 6.50
C ALA A 185 -14.97 1.66 7.66
N SER A 186 -14.37 0.47 7.56
CA SER A 186 -13.38 -0.01 8.53
C SER A 186 -12.44 -1.01 7.89
N LEU A 187 -11.19 -1.04 8.35
CA LEU A 187 -10.18 -2.02 7.96
C LEU A 187 -9.45 -2.48 9.23
N LYS A 188 -9.53 -3.78 9.53
CA LYS A 188 -8.84 -4.41 10.66
C LYS A 188 -7.80 -5.38 10.11
N ILE A 189 -6.55 -5.25 10.56
CA ILE A 189 -5.42 -6.05 10.08
C ILE A 189 -4.73 -6.71 11.26
N ASN A 190 -4.40 -8.00 11.10
CA ASN A 190 -3.59 -8.76 12.03
C ASN A 190 -2.24 -9.08 11.37
N TYR A 191 -1.15 -8.50 11.87
CA TYR A 191 0.21 -8.80 11.42
C TYR A 191 0.72 -10.03 12.15
N ARG A 192 0.93 -11.14 11.42
CA ARG A 192 1.30 -12.45 12.00
C ARG A 192 2.80 -12.67 11.95
N ARG A 193 3.44 -12.29 10.84
CA ARG A 193 4.87 -12.45 10.57
C ARG A 193 5.41 -11.23 9.83
N PRO A 194 6.70 -10.89 9.98
CA PRO A 194 7.32 -9.82 9.21
C PRO A 194 7.31 -10.18 7.72
N VAL A 195 6.96 -9.19 6.89
CA VAL A 195 7.03 -9.31 5.43
C VAL A 195 8.41 -8.82 5.00
N VAL A 196 9.28 -9.74 4.61
CA VAL A 196 10.60 -9.42 4.05
C VAL A 196 10.42 -8.77 2.68
N ALA A 197 11.19 -7.73 2.36
CA ALA A 197 11.17 -7.11 1.03
C ALA A 197 11.82 -7.99 -0.05
N ASP A 198 11.63 -7.61 -1.31
CA ASP A 198 12.19 -8.28 -2.50
C ASP A 198 11.76 -9.75 -2.68
N GLN A 199 10.65 -10.13 -2.04
CA GLN A 199 9.99 -11.43 -2.23
C GLN A 199 8.68 -11.27 -3.02
N ILE A 200 8.23 -12.38 -3.60
CA ILE A 200 6.90 -12.45 -4.23
C ILE A 200 5.88 -12.82 -3.16
N LEU A 201 4.79 -12.06 -3.13
CA LEU A 201 3.70 -12.20 -2.19
C LEU A 201 2.41 -12.53 -2.92
N VAL A 202 1.57 -13.31 -2.26
CA VAL A 202 0.24 -13.67 -2.75
C VAL A 202 -0.79 -13.10 -1.79
N LEU A 203 -1.66 -12.22 -2.29
CA LEU A 203 -2.73 -11.59 -1.53
C LEU A 203 -4.06 -12.06 -2.08
N LYS A 204 -4.82 -12.79 -1.27
CA LYS A 204 -6.13 -13.37 -1.64
C LYS A 204 -7.22 -12.61 -0.91
N SER A 205 -8.28 -12.18 -1.60
CA SER A 205 -9.47 -11.61 -0.98
C SER A 205 -10.72 -12.37 -1.35
N GLN A 206 -11.69 -12.40 -0.43
CA GLN A 206 -12.96 -13.08 -0.57
C GLN A 206 -14.08 -12.26 0.09
N LEU A 207 -15.18 -12.09 -0.64
CA LEU A 207 -16.40 -11.50 -0.12
C LEU A 207 -17.04 -12.45 0.90
N ALA A 208 -17.07 -12.05 2.16
CA ALA A 208 -17.65 -12.86 3.23
C ALA A 208 -19.16 -12.66 3.36
N LYS A 209 -19.64 -11.41 3.22
CA LYS A 209 -21.06 -11.08 3.47
C LYS A 209 -21.51 -9.81 2.76
N ILE A 210 -22.75 -9.79 2.26
CA ILE A 210 -23.43 -8.57 1.80
C ILE A 210 -24.69 -8.34 2.64
N GLU A 211 -24.88 -7.11 3.11
CA GLU A 211 -26.06 -6.65 3.84
C GLU A 211 -26.53 -5.30 3.31
N GLY A 212 -27.41 -5.34 2.31
CA GLY A 212 -27.94 -4.16 1.65
C GLY A 212 -26.85 -3.34 0.96
N ARG A 213 -26.42 -2.23 1.60
CA ARG A 213 -25.34 -1.35 1.10
C ARG A 213 -23.98 -1.67 1.72
N LYS A 214 -23.85 -2.72 2.53
CA LYS A 214 -22.62 -3.08 3.23
C LYS A 214 -22.03 -4.37 2.67
N ALA A 215 -20.72 -4.43 2.48
CA ALA A 215 -19.99 -5.63 2.10
C ALA A 215 -18.84 -5.87 3.08
N THR A 216 -18.78 -7.05 3.67
CA THR A 216 -17.64 -7.50 4.48
C THR A 216 -16.75 -8.39 3.61
N VAL A 217 -15.46 -8.07 3.55
CA VAL A 217 -14.47 -8.77 2.74
C VAL A 217 -13.31 -9.17 3.64
N THR A 218 -12.86 -10.41 3.52
CA THR A 218 -11.67 -10.92 4.23
C THR A 218 -10.53 -11.10 3.25
N ALA A 219 -9.30 -10.93 3.71
CA ALA A 219 -8.10 -11.17 2.90
C ALA A 219 -6.94 -11.76 3.70
N GLN A 220 -6.04 -12.43 2.99
CA GLN A 220 -4.86 -13.08 3.53
C GLN A 220 -3.65 -12.80 2.64
N LEU A 221 -2.54 -12.40 3.26
CA LEU A 221 -1.24 -12.20 2.63
C LEU A 221 -0.33 -13.37 2.98
N GLU A 222 0.20 -14.04 1.95
CA GLU A 222 1.02 -15.23 2.06
C GLU A 222 2.35 -15.05 1.31
N ASP A 223 3.39 -15.77 1.75
CA ASP A 223 4.57 -16.01 0.93
C ASP A 223 4.32 -17.15 -0.09
N LEU A 224 5.27 -17.39 -0.99
CA LEU A 224 5.17 -18.49 -1.97
C LEU A 224 5.17 -19.90 -1.35
N LYS A 225 5.47 -20.04 -0.06
CA LYS A 225 5.42 -21.32 0.67
C LYS A 225 4.06 -21.52 1.35
N GLY A 226 3.14 -20.56 1.23
CA GLY A 226 1.82 -20.61 1.89
C GLY A 226 1.85 -20.21 3.36
N ASN A 227 2.92 -19.57 3.85
CA ASN A 227 2.94 -19.06 5.22
C ASN A 227 2.12 -17.77 5.31
N LEU A 228 1.12 -17.76 6.18
CA LEU A 228 0.34 -16.55 6.47
C LEU A 228 1.21 -15.46 7.10
N LEU A 229 1.36 -14.32 6.44
CA LEU A 229 2.13 -13.18 6.91
C LEU A 229 1.24 -12.16 7.64
N SER A 230 0.08 -11.87 7.07
CA SER A 230 -0.95 -11.01 7.68
C SER A 230 -2.33 -11.34 7.12
N ASP A 231 -3.36 -11.01 7.87
CA ASP A 231 -4.77 -11.16 7.45
C ASP A 231 -5.57 -9.91 7.79
N ALA A 232 -6.64 -9.67 7.04
CA ALA A 232 -7.49 -8.51 7.22
C ALA A 232 -8.98 -8.81 7.05
N GLU A 233 -9.79 -8.01 7.73
CA GLU A 233 -11.23 -7.91 7.53
C GLU A 233 -11.58 -6.43 7.27
N ALA A 234 -12.29 -6.19 6.18
CA ALA A 234 -12.69 -4.87 5.74
C ALA A 234 -14.20 -4.78 5.57
N LEU A 235 -14.77 -3.64 5.96
CA LEU A 235 -16.16 -3.29 5.73
C LEU A 235 -16.24 -2.16 4.73
N TYR A 236 -16.96 -2.40 3.65
CA TYR A 236 -17.25 -1.41 2.62
C TYR A 236 -18.72 -1.00 2.64
N VAL A 237 -18.99 0.25 2.30
CA VAL A 237 -20.34 0.80 2.23
C VAL A 237 -20.55 1.53 0.90
N SER A 238 -21.61 1.17 0.18
CA SER A 238 -22.06 1.93 -0.98
C SER A 238 -22.68 3.25 -0.49
N PRO A 239 -22.17 4.41 -0.90
CA PRO A 239 -22.74 5.70 -0.53
C PRO A 239 -24.17 5.83 -1.11
N GLY A 240 -25.02 6.63 -0.46
CA GLY A 240 -26.38 6.91 -0.92
C GLY A 240 -26.54 8.21 -1.72
N ASN A 241 -25.54 9.10 -1.68
CA ASN A 241 -25.63 10.40 -2.35
C ASN A 241 -25.18 10.28 -3.81
N GLU A 242 -26.13 10.30 -4.74
CA GLU A 242 -25.87 10.13 -6.17
C GLU A 242 -25.19 11.33 -6.83
N LYS A 243 -25.40 12.55 -6.30
CA LYS A 243 -24.77 13.76 -6.84
C LYS A 243 -23.26 13.78 -6.60
N LEU A 244 -22.83 13.26 -5.45
CA LEU A 244 -21.42 13.18 -5.07
C LEU A 244 -20.75 11.92 -5.63
N PHE A 245 -21.48 10.81 -5.72
CA PHE A 245 -20.95 9.52 -6.15
C PHE A 245 -21.79 9.00 -7.32
N PRO A 246 -21.43 9.32 -8.58
CA PRO A 246 -22.19 8.88 -9.75
C PRO A 246 -22.08 7.37 -9.95
N ASP A 247 -23.11 6.76 -10.54
CA ASP A 247 -23.15 5.32 -10.80
C ASP A 247 -21.99 4.85 -11.70
N CYS A 248 -21.27 3.82 -11.26
CA CYS A 248 -20.12 3.24 -11.95
C CYS A 248 -20.48 1.99 -12.78
N SER A 249 -21.74 1.56 -12.80
CA SER A 249 -22.19 0.35 -13.51
C SER A 249 -21.85 0.38 -15.01
N SER A 250 -21.86 1.54 -15.65
CA SER A 250 -21.48 1.70 -17.06
C SER A 250 -19.99 1.43 -17.30
N LYS A 251 -19.12 1.81 -16.36
CA LYS A 251 -17.68 1.53 -16.42
C LYS A 251 -17.40 0.04 -16.30
N ILE A 252 -18.14 -0.64 -15.41
CA ILE A 252 -18.06 -2.10 -15.32
C ILE A 252 -18.50 -2.74 -16.64
N LYS A 253 -19.66 -2.39 -17.18
CA LYS A 253 -20.11 -2.94 -18.48
C LYS A 253 -19.12 -2.70 -19.62
N ALA A 254 -18.49 -1.52 -19.65
CA ALA A 254 -17.43 -1.22 -20.63
C ALA A 254 -16.23 -2.15 -20.43
N PHE A 255 -15.77 -2.33 -19.19
CA PHE A 255 -14.71 -3.26 -18.85
C PHE A 255 -15.05 -4.71 -19.26
N GLU A 256 -16.27 -5.17 -18.97
CA GLU A 256 -16.75 -6.50 -19.37
C GLU A 256 -16.77 -6.68 -20.90
N SER A 257 -17.06 -5.61 -21.64
CA SER A 257 -17.01 -5.63 -23.11
C SER A 257 -15.57 -5.67 -23.63
N THR A 258 -14.63 -5.01 -22.97
CA THR A 258 -13.21 -4.99 -23.37
C THR A 258 -12.53 -6.33 -23.06
N TYR A 259 -12.94 -6.98 -21.97
CA TYR A 259 -12.46 -8.30 -21.57
C TYR A 259 -13.60 -9.32 -21.69
N PRO A 260 -14.00 -9.71 -22.92
CA PRO A 260 -15.09 -10.66 -23.11
C PRO A 260 -14.75 -12.04 -22.52
N GLY A 261 -15.77 -12.73 -22.02
CA GLY A 261 -15.61 -14.00 -21.31
C GLY A 261 -15.02 -13.84 -19.91
N THR A 262 -15.25 -12.70 -19.25
CA THR A 262 -15.04 -12.54 -17.81
C THR A 262 -16.14 -13.26 -16.99
N PHE A 263 -17.13 -13.87 -17.67
CA PHE A 263 -18.29 -14.59 -17.10
C PHE A 263 -18.67 -15.82 -17.93
#